data_AF-A0AAV3Q702-F1
#
_entry.id   AF-A0AAV3Q702-F1
#
_cell.length_a   1.000
_cell.length_b   1.000
_cell.length_c   1.000
_cell.angle_alpha   90.00
_cell.angle_beta   90.00
_cell.angle_gamma   90.00
#
_symmetry.space_group_name_H-M   'P 1'
#
loop_
_entity.id
_entity.type
_entity.pdbx_description
1 polymer ?
#
loop_
_entity_poly.entity_id
_entity_poly.type
_entity_poly.pdbx_seq_one_letter_code
_entity_poly.pdbx_strand_id
1 'polypeptide(L)'
;MRTRVPSVRLRDFVVNTLSIPRPPHTPASSSSQLPSSNGNLYSLSDVVDSSHFFLDHRIFLAAITTGVEPRSFKEAMQDPGWREAMHTEIRALESNGTWTLETLPAGKKALGSR
;
A
#
# COMPACT_ATOMS: atom_id res chain seq x y z
N MET A 1 15.49 17.87 -27.48
CA MET A 1 15.89 16.50 -27.06
C MET A 1 16.14 16.52 -25.56
N ARG A 2 15.46 15.68 -24.77
CA ARG A 2 15.55 15.70 -23.30
C ARG A 2 16.55 14.63 -22.85
N THR A 3 17.73 15.06 -22.44
CA THR A 3 18.78 14.19 -21.92
C THR A 3 18.34 13.65 -20.57
N ARG A 4 18.22 12.32 -20.43
CA ARG A 4 17.94 11.69 -19.13
C ARG A 4 19.24 11.57 -18.34
N VAL A 5 19.28 12.22 -17.18
CA VAL A 5 20.37 12.08 -16.21
C VAL A 5 19.97 10.99 -15.21
N PRO A 6 20.79 9.95 -15.00
CA PRO A 6 20.50 8.91 -14.01
C PRO A 6 20.57 9.46 -12.58
N SER A 7 19.63 9.04 -11.73
CA SER A 7 19.58 9.47 -10.33
C SER A 7 20.79 8.96 -9.56
N VAL A 8 21.51 9.87 -8.90
CA VAL A 8 22.69 9.59 -8.08
C VAL A 8 22.37 8.66 -6.89
N ARG A 9 21.11 8.63 -6.44
CA ARG A 9 20.67 7.94 -5.23
C ARG A 9 20.38 6.44 -5.42
N LEU A 10 20.39 5.95 -6.66
CA LEU A 10 20.00 4.57 -7.00
C LEU A 10 21.18 3.72 -7.50
N ARG A 11 22.42 4.17 -7.27
CA ARG A 11 23.64 3.52 -7.80
C ARG A 11 23.84 2.09 -7.31
N ASP A 12 23.41 1.80 -6.08
CA ASP A 12 23.63 0.51 -5.43
C ASP A 12 22.41 -0.43 -5.54
N PHE A 13 21.35 0.01 -6.23
CA PHE A 13 20.15 -0.80 -6.46
C PHE A 13 20.13 -1.30 -7.90
N VAL A 14 19.98 -2.62 -8.07
CA VAL A 14 19.74 -3.23 -9.38
C VAL A 14 18.32 -2.86 -9.83
N VAL A 15 18.20 -1.80 -10.63
CA VAL A 15 16.94 -1.46 -11.28
C VAL A 15 16.81 -2.34 -12.52
N ASN A 16 16.01 -3.40 -12.43
CA ASN A 16 15.68 -4.21 -13.60
C ASN A 16 14.66 -3.44 -14.45
N THR A 17 15.12 -2.40 -15.16
CA THR A 17 14.30 -1.75 -16.17
C THR A 17 14.10 -2.77 -17.28
N LEU A 18 12.92 -3.40 -17.33
CA LEU A 18 12.54 -4.31 -18.41
C LEU A 18 12.56 -3.56 -19.74
N SER A 19 13.72 -3.56 -20.41
CA SER A 19 13.82 -3.20 -21.82
C SER A 19 13.32 -4.40 -22.61
N ILE A 20 12.03 -4.42 -22.94
CA ILE A 20 11.47 -5.35 -23.92
C ILE A 20 12.23 -5.10 -25.23
N PRO A 21 13.02 -6.06 -25.75
CA PRO A 21 13.68 -5.90 -27.03
C PRO A 21 12.61 -5.96 -28.11
N ARG A 22 12.40 -4.85 -28.83
CA ARG A 22 11.56 -4.85 -30.02
C ARG A 22 12.27 -5.72 -31.08
N PRO A 23 11.63 -6.75 -31.64
CA PRO A 23 12.21 -7.49 -32.75
C PRO A 23 12.40 -6.53 -33.94
N PRO A 24 13.51 -6.64 -34.68
CA PRO A 24 13.69 -5.84 -35.87
C PRO A 24 12.72 -6.36 -36.94
N HIS A 25 12.28 -5.46 -37.82
CA HIS A 25 11.50 -5.73 -39.04
C HIS A 25 9.97 -5.85 -38.88
N THR A 26 9.28 -4.70 -38.89
CA THR A 26 7.97 -4.55 -39.55
C THR A 26 7.73 -3.06 -39.83
N PRO A 27 7.32 -2.66 -41.05
CA PRO A 27 7.18 -1.25 -41.41
C PRO A 27 5.97 -0.62 -40.74
N ALA A 28 6.06 0.68 -40.50
CA ALA A 28 5.04 1.47 -39.84
C ALA A 28 3.68 1.40 -40.57
N SER A 29 2.62 1.10 -39.82
CA SER A 29 1.24 1.41 -40.21
C SER A 29 0.43 1.68 -38.95
N SER A 30 0.13 2.97 -38.79
CA SER A 30 -1.11 3.57 -38.29
C SER A 30 -1.87 2.91 -37.14
N SER A 31 -1.77 3.56 -35.98
CA SER A 31 -2.85 3.87 -35.02
C SER A 31 -3.87 2.77 -34.68
N SER A 32 -3.64 2.12 -33.55
CA SER A 32 -4.73 1.78 -32.64
C SER A 32 -4.51 2.57 -31.35
N GLN A 33 -5.39 3.55 -31.18
CA GLN A 33 -5.53 4.44 -30.04
C GLN A 33 -5.25 3.72 -28.71
N LEU A 34 -4.19 4.13 -28.01
CA LEU A 34 -4.10 3.91 -26.57
C LEU A 34 -5.25 4.71 -25.95
N PRO A 35 -6.10 4.11 -25.09
CA PRO A 35 -6.97 4.93 -24.29
C PRO A 35 -6.07 5.85 -23.47
N SER A 36 -6.24 7.17 -23.65
CA SER A 36 -5.74 8.19 -22.74
C SER A 36 -6.42 7.97 -21.39
N SER A 37 -5.98 6.98 -20.63
CA SER A 37 -6.23 6.93 -19.20
C SER A 37 -5.02 7.57 -18.53
N ASN A 38 -5.32 8.58 -17.73
CA ASN A 38 -4.36 9.43 -17.05
C ASN A 38 -3.72 8.70 -15.85
N GLY A 39 -3.22 7.48 -16.04
CA GLY A 39 -2.85 6.61 -14.92
C GLY A 39 -1.92 5.48 -15.34
N ASN A 40 -0.68 5.59 -14.89
CA ASN A 40 0.36 4.57 -14.75
C ASN A 40 0.38 3.39 -15.77
N LEU A 41 1.37 3.39 -16.66
CA LEU A 41 1.61 2.37 -17.70
C LEU A 41 1.92 0.96 -17.15
N TYR A 42 2.14 0.83 -15.84
CA TYR A 42 2.46 -0.42 -15.17
C TYR A 42 1.73 -0.45 -13.83
N SER A 43 0.47 -0.88 -13.84
CA SER A 43 -0.21 -1.16 -12.58
C SER A 43 0.43 -2.39 -11.94
N LEU A 44 0.68 -2.35 -10.63
CA LEU A 44 1.17 -3.53 -9.91
C LEU A 44 0.18 -4.70 -10.03
N SER A 45 -1.12 -4.43 -10.23
CA SER A 45 -2.12 -5.46 -10.52
C SER A 45 -1.81 -6.28 -11.77
N ASP A 46 -1.08 -5.71 -12.73
CA ASP A 46 -0.77 -6.37 -14.00
C ASP A 46 0.50 -7.23 -13.88
N VAL A 47 1.29 -7.05 -12.82
CA VAL A 47 2.57 -7.72 -12.58
C VAL A 47 2.48 -8.72 -11.42
N VAL A 48 1.65 -8.45 -10.41
CA VAL A 48 1.47 -9.30 -9.24
C VAL A 48 0.38 -10.32 -9.56
N ASP A 49 0.79 -11.42 -10.18
CA ASP A 49 -0.05 -12.59 -10.35
C ASP A 49 0.26 -13.65 -9.28
N SER A 50 -0.78 -14.06 -8.55
CA SER A 50 -0.68 -15.09 -7.51
C SER A 50 -1.02 -16.49 -8.02
N SER A 51 -1.34 -16.64 -9.31
CA SER A 51 -1.75 -17.92 -9.89
C SER A 51 -0.62 -18.95 -9.97
N HIS A 52 0.63 -18.48 -10.04
CA HIS A 52 1.83 -19.31 -10.12
C HIS A 52 2.30 -19.89 -8.77
N PHE A 53 1.64 -19.51 -7.67
CA PHE A 53 1.96 -20.04 -6.35
C PHE A 53 1.32 -21.41 -6.10
N PHE A 54 2.01 -22.27 -5.34
CA PHE A 54 1.46 -23.52 -4.85
C PHE A 54 0.19 -23.29 -4.03
N LEU A 55 -0.68 -24.31 -3.98
CA LEU A 55 -1.98 -24.23 -3.35
C LEU A 55 -1.90 -23.76 -1.89
N ASP A 56 -0.96 -24.29 -1.11
CA ASP A 56 -0.80 -23.93 0.30
C ASP A 56 -0.43 -22.44 0.46
N HIS A 57 0.43 -21.93 -0.41
CA HIS A 57 0.79 -20.51 -0.41
C HIS A 57 -0.40 -19.62 -0.79
N ARG A 58 -1.22 -20.06 -1.74
CA ARG A 58 -2.44 -19.34 -2.12
C ARG A 58 -3.46 -19.31 -0.98
N ILE A 59 -3.62 -20.42 -0.25
CA ILE A 59 -4.50 -20.48 0.92
C ILE A 59 -4.00 -19.53 2.01
N PHE A 60 -2.71 -19.53 2.29
CA PHE A 60 -2.10 -18.61 3.24
C PHE A 60 -2.29 -17.14 2.82
N LEU A 61 -2.00 -16.81 1.57
CA LEU A 61 -2.22 -15.46 1.02
C LEU A 61 -3.68 -15.04 1.10
N ALA A 62 -4.62 -15.93 0.80
CA ALA A 62 -6.05 -15.63 0.96
C ALA A 62 -6.36 -15.34 2.43
N ALA A 63 -5.92 -16.17 3.37
CA ALA A 63 -6.17 -15.95 4.79
C ALA A 63 -5.69 -14.57 5.27
N ILE A 64 -4.50 -14.11 4.85
CA ILE A 64 -3.97 -12.79 5.26
C ILE A 64 -4.66 -11.62 4.54
N THR A 65 -5.14 -11.80 3.31
CA THR A 65 -5.73 -10.71 2.49
C THR A 65 -7.25 -10.64 2.57
N THR A 66 -7.91 -11.67 3.09
CA THR A 66 -9.38 -11.70 3.25
C THR A 66 -9.91 -10.70 4.26
N GLY A 67 -9.08 -10.28 5.22
CA GLY A 67 -9.48 -9.32 6.24
C GLY A 67 -9.77 -7.95 5.62
N VAL A 68 -10.93 -7.38 5.95
CA VAL A 68 -11.26 -6.00 5.60
C VAL A 68 -10.88 -5.12 6.79
N GLU A 69 -10.00 -4.15 6.54
CA GLU A 69 -9.63 -3.18 7.56
C GLU A 69 -10.85 -2.31 7.92
N PRO A 70 -11.18 -2.14 9.22
CA PRO A 70 -12.28 -1.31 9.66
C PRO A 70 -12.03 0.14 9.27
N ARG A 71 -13.06 0.82 8.79
CA ARG A 71 -12.96 2.22 8.33
C ARG A 71 -13.36 3.24 9.40
N SER A 72 -13.89 2.76 10.52
CA SER A 72 -14.26 3.59 11.65
C SER A 72 -13.94 2.91 12.98
N PHE A 73 -13.77 3.72 14.02
CA PHE A 73 -13.60 3.23 15.39
C PHE A 73 -14.76 2.30 15.80
N LYS A 74 -16.00 2.63 15.42
CA LYS A 74 -17.18 1.83 15.74
C LYS A 74 -17.14 0.44 15.10
N GLU A 75 -16.62 0.34 13.87
CA GLU A 75 -16.41 -0.96 13.21
C GLU A 75 -15.29 -1.74 13.89
N ALA A 76 -14.14 -1.11 14.16
CA ALA A 76 -13.00 -1.76 14.81
C ALA A 76 -13.38 -2.31 16.20
N MET A 77 -14.18 -1.58 16.98
CA MET A 77 -14.61 -2.00 18.32
C MET A 77 -15.56 -3.19 18.37
N GLN A 78 -16.14 -3.60 17.25
CA GLN A 78 -16.94 -4.83 17.19
C GLN A 78 -16.06 -6.09 17.11
N ASP A 79 -14.83 -5.95 16.65
CA ASP A 79 -13.89 -7.05 16.49
C ASP A 79 -13.06 -7.27 17.78
N PRO A 80 -12.96 -8.50 18.31
CA PRO A 80 -12.16 -8.79 19.50
C PRO A 80 -10.65 -8.56 19.30
N GLY A 81 -10.10 -8.89 18.13
CA GLY A 81 -8.67 -8.73 17.84
C GLY A 81 -8.27 -7.26 17.81
N TRP A 82 -9.07 -6.40 17.19
CA TRP A 82 -8.83 -4.95 17.20
C TRP A 82 -8.94 -4.35 18.62
N ARG A 83 -9.87 -4.83 19.44
CA ARG A 83 -9.99 -4.39 20.86
C ARG A 83 -8.80 -4.81 21.71
N GLU A 84 -8.29 -6.02 21.51
CA GLU A 84 -7.11 -6.53 22.22
C GLU A 84 -5.84 -5.77 21.81
N ALA A 85 -5.66 -5.53 20.52
CA ALA A 85 -4.55 -4.73 20.00
C ALA A 85 -4.57 -3.31 20.59
N MET A 86 -5.73 -2.65 20.61
CA MET A 86 -5.87 -1.31 21.19
C MET A 86 -5.56 -1.29 22.69
N HIS A 87 -6.03 -2.28 23.45
CA HIS A 87 -5.68 -2.40 24.88
C HIS A 87 -4.18 -2.58 25.10
N THR A 88 -3.54 -3.38 24.25
CA THR A 88 -2.10 -3.64 24.34
C THR A 88 -1.31 -2.36 24.10
N GLU A 89 -1.69 -1.58 23.07
CA GLU A 89 -1.06 -0.30 22.77
C GLU A 89 -1.25 0.71 23.92
N ILE A 90 -2.48 0.85 24.44
CA ILE A 90 -2.74 1.76 25.59
C ILE A 90 -1.87 1.37 26.78
N ARG A 91 -1.78 0.08 27.11
CA ARG A 91 -0.93 -0.39 28.21
C ARG A 91 0.54 -0.07 27.96
N ALA A 92 1.03 -0.24 26.74
CA ALA A 92 2.41 0.09 26.38
C ALA A 92 2.68 1.60 26.54
N LEU A 93 1.74 2.44 26.14
CA LEU A 93 1.84 3.89 26.29
C LEU A 93 1.89 4.32 27.76
N GLU A 94 1.08 3.69 28.61
CA GLU A 94 1.09 3.90 30.07
C GLU A 94 2.40 3.42 30.70
N SER A 95 2.87 2.21 30.33
CA SER A 95 4.11 1.66 30.89
C SER A 95 5.34 2.47 30.51
N ASN A 96 5.35 3.05 29.31
CA ASN A 96 6.45 3.88 28.83
C ASN A 96 6.41 5.30 29.40
N GLY A 97 5.33 5.68 30.09
CA GLY A 97 5.14 7.05 30.60
C GLY A 97 5.07 8.11 29.49
N THR A 98 4.82 7.69 28.24
CA THR A 98 4.79 8.58 27.08
C THR A 98 3.45 9.30 26.93
N TRP A 99 2.38 8.77 27.53
CA TRP A 99 1.04 9.34 27.51
C TRP A 99 0.47 9.45 28.92
N THR A 100 -0.19 10.57 29.20
CA THR A 100 -0.97 10.80 30.41
C THR A 100 -2.37 11.24 30.01
N LEU A 101 -3.39 10.63 30.61
CA LEU A 101 -4.77 11.04 30.39
C LEU A 101 -5.03 12.35 31.15
N GLU A 102 -5.38 13.41 30.43
CA GLU A 102 -5.70 14.72 31.01
C GLU A 102 -7.14 15.12 30.67
N THR A 103 -7.78 15.84 31.59
CA THR A 103 -9.09 16.44 31.34
C THR A 103 -8.98 17.56 30.31
N LEU A 104 -10.01 17.74 29.48
CA LEU A 104 -10.02 18.81 28.49
C LEU A 104 -9.94 20.17 29.20
N PRO A 105 -8.91 21.00 28.94
CA PRO A 105 -8.76 22.29 29.61
C PRO A 105 -9.90 23.25 29.24
N ALA A 106 -10.24 24.13 30.17
CA ALA A 106 -11.30 25.12 29.96
C ALA A 106 -11.03 25.98 28.71
N GLY A 107 -12.07 26.18 27.89
CA GLY A 107 -11.97 26.95 26.65
C GLY A 107 -11.29 26.23 25.48
N LYS A 108 -10.85 24.98 25.65
CA LYS A 108 -10.35 24.15 24.54
C LYS A 108 -11.46 23.27 23.97
N LYS A 109 -11.37 23.00 22.67
CA LYS A 109 -12.26 22.09 21.95
C LYS A 109 -11.56 20.75 21.78
N ALA A 110 -12.21 19.67 22.20
CA ALA A 110 -11.73 18.33 21.91
C ALA A 110 -11.71 18.09 20.39
N LEU A 111 -10.66 17.41 19.92
CA LEU A 111 -10.64 16.89 18.56
C LEU A 111 -11.62 15.73 18.49
N GLY A 112 -12.61 15.84 17.61
CA GLY A 112 -13.56 14.75 17.35
C GLY A 112 -13.01 13.81 16.28
N SER A 113 -13.29 12.52 16.41
CA SER A 113 -13.21 11.58 15.28
C SER A 113 -14.50 11.63 14.49
N ARG A 114 -14.41 11.53 13.16
CA ARG A 114 -15.54 11.16 12.31
C ARG A 114 -15.77 9.65 12.36
#